data_AF-A0A4U6SSD8-F1
#
_entry.id   AF-A0A4U6SSD8-F1
#
_cell.length_a   1.000
_cell.length_b   1.000
_cell.length_c   1.000
_cell.angle_alpha   90.00
_cell.angle_beta   90.00
_cell.angle_gamma   90.00
#
_symmetry.space_group_name_H-M   'P 1'
#
loop_
_entity.id
_entity.type
_entity.pdbx_description
1 polymer ?
#
loop_
_entity_poly.entity_id
_entity_poly.type
_entity_poly.pdbx_seq_one_letter_code
_entity_poly.pdbx_strand_id
1 'polypeptide(L)'
;MSSSKPEEEEKEAPCMNGEVATEDDSSSGEVGVDEAEGEREFAAAMAQLAPEGVRALHARVEAEWGPVLQSACQTAAVRALWARTVRDPAAAVLAGERYLRGLHEKMRRDVRAGAREVHGVMIAVRTLWFDARIEAAVDALGGEPQVVILGAGMDARAYRLNCLKECTVFELDFPELLEMKSDLLHEAMSSANHQKLTLMAKSLIGVPSNIQDGDWVTKLQSCGYVPERNTIWVLEGIIYYLHHADAMQVLETIAASRSSACTVLLADFMNKNATSLSPAMYHFYHDNPELLLPSIGFSKVTLSQIGDPQAHFGLLNHPDNLFDKLRRLPRSMEKNPEDGTPCCRLYFVEASASPDDQIMCPLDHYLE
;
A
#
# COMPACT_ATOMS: atom_id res chain seq x y z
N MET A 1 -22.79 -36.92 23.39
CA MET A 1 -21.76 -35.98 23.88
C MET A 1 -21.34 -35.14 22.69
N SER A 2 -21.92 -33.95 22.61
CA SER A 2 -21.63 -32.95 21.57
C SER A 2 -20.33 -32.26 21.97
N SER A 3 -19.30 -32.32 21.13
CA SER A 3 -18.05 -31.60 21.34
C SER A 3 -18.07 -30.39 20.42
N SER A 4 -18.46 -29.25 20.99
CA SER A 4 -18.30 -27.92 20.41
C SER A 4 -16.80 -27.65 20.22
N LYS A 5 -16.37 -27.41 18.98
CA LYS A 5 -15.07 -26.78 18.70
C LYS A 5 -15.16 -25.30 19.12
N PRO A 6 -14.12 -24.73 19.75
CA PRO A 6 -14.09 -23.30 20.01
C PRO A 6 -13.92 -22.55 18.69
N GLU A 7 -14.71 -21.49 18.52
CA GLU A 7 -14.50 -20.48 17.47
C GLU A 7 -13.20 -19.74 17.80
N GLU A 8 -12.19 -19.90 16.94
CA GLU A 8 -11.02 -19.03 16.96
C GLU A 8 -11.42 -17.68 16.38
N GLU A 9 -11.38 -16.62 17.19
CA GLU A 9 -11.45 -15.24 16.70
C GLU A 9 -10.29 -15.03 15.71
N GLU A 10 -10.62 -14.93 14.42
CA GLU A 10 -9.72 -14.47 13.37
C GLU A 10 -9.22 -13.06 13.73
N LYS A 11 -8.01 -12.97 14.28
CA LYS A 11 -7.31 -11.69 14.44
C LYS A 11 -6.96 -11.16 13.05
N GLU A 12 -7.74 -10.19 12.58
CA GLU A 12 -7.39 -9.37 11.41
C GLU A 12 -5.97 -8.83 11.53
N ALA A 13 -5.28 -8.69 10.39
CA ALA A 13 -3.99 -8.05 10.27
C ALA A 13 -3.97 -6.71 11.06
N PRO A 14 -3.13 -6.57 12.10
CA PRO A 14 -3.05 -5.32 12.82
C PRO A 14 -2.47 -4.25 11.91
N CYS A 15 -3.31 -3.29 11.51
CA CYS A 15 -2.82 -1.97 11.14
C CYS A 15 -2.04 -1.42 12.32
N MET A 16 -0.92 -0.73 12.05
CA MET A 16 0.00 -0.13 13.04
C MET A 16 -0.63 0.91 13.98
N ASN A 17 -1.95 1.03 14.01
CA ASN A 17 -2.67 1.85 14.96
C ASN A 17 -2.72 1.05 16.26
N GLY A 18 -1.82 1.37 17.19
CA GLY A 18 -1.78 0.75 18.50
C GLY A 18 -3.16 0.77 19.17
N GLU A 19 -3.51 -0.32 19.84
CA GLU A 19 -4.64 -0.33 20.76
C GLU A 19 -4.32 0.65 21.90
N VAL A 20 -5.04 1.77 21.97
CA VAL A 20 -4.88 2.74 23.06
C VAL A 20 -5.75 2.28 24.24
N ALA A 21 -5.14 2.19 25.42
CA ALA A 21 -5.83 1.97 26.67
C ALA A 21 -6.77 3.15 26.99
N THR A 22 -8.01 2.83 27.35
CA THR A 22 -9.05 3.79 27.74
C THR A 22 -8.72 4.46 29.07
N GLU A 23 -8.56 5.79 29.08
CA GLU A 23 -8.80 6.60 30.26
C GLU A 23 -10.07 7.42 30.00
N ASP A 24 -11.10 7.15 30.82
CA ASP A 24 -12.37 7.87 30.81
C ASP A 24 -12.14 9.30 31.32
N ASP A 25 -12.18 10.29 30.42
CA ASP A 25 -12.48 11.66 30.82
C ASP A 25 -13.66 12.21 30.02
N SER A 26 -14.80 12.28 30.70
CA SER A 26 -16.06 12.76 30.14
C SER A 26 -16.02 14.29 30.03
N SER A 27 -15.70 14.80 28.84
CA SER A 27 -16.07 16.17 28.46
C SER A 27 -16.96 16.14 27.23
N SER A 28 -18.23 16.52 27.44
CA SER A 28 -19.24 16.66 26.41
C SER A 28 -18.95 17.92 25.57
N GLY A 29 -18.32 17.74 24.41
CA GLY A 29 -18.05 18.81 23.44
C GLY A 29 -18.29 18.33 22.01
N GLU A 30 -19.21 18.99 21.30
CA GLU A 30 -19.49 18.94 19.85
C GLU A 30 -19.45 17.58 19.13
N VAL A 31 -20.38 16.70 19.47
CA VAL A 31 -20.84 15.64 18.55
C VAL A 31 -21.68 16.31 17.45
N GLY A 32 -21.14 16.59 16.27
CA GLY A 32 -21.92 17.39 15.29
C GLY A 32 -21.59 17.27 13.81
N VAL A 33 -20.33 17.37 13.38
CA VAL A 33 -20.00 17.57 11.95
C VAL A 33 -19.19 16.41 11.37
N ASP A 34 -18.14 15.97 12.05
CA ASP A 34 -17.26 14.87 11.58
C ASP A 34 -17.96 13.52 11.55
N GLU A 35 -18.76 13.18 12.58
CA GLU A 35 -19.54 11.92 12.55
C GLU A 35 -20.57 11.92 11.43
N ALA A 36 -21.31 13.03 11.25
CA ALA A 36 -22.31 13.14 10.19
C ALA A 36 -21.68 13.11 8.79
N GLU A 37 -20.43 13.55 8.67
CA GLU A 37 -19.65 13.50 7.43
C GLU A 37 -19.15 12.09 7.13
N GLY A 38 -18.57 11.40 8.10
CA GLY A 38 -18.17 9.99 7.94
C GLY A 38 -19.34 9.08 7.57
N GLU A 39 -20.54 9.33 8.10
CA GLU A 39 -21.75 8.59 7.69
C GLU A 39 -22.13 8.82 6.22
N ARG A 40 -21.91 10.03 5.68
CA ARG A 40 -22.18 10.31 4.26
C ARG A 40 -21.20 9.57 3.36
N GLU A 41 -19.92 9.55 3.73
CA GLU A 41 -18.88 8.82 2.98
C GLU A 41 -19.14 7.32 3.00
N PHE A 42 -19.44 6.76 4.17
CA PHE A 42 -19.81 5.37 4.32
C PHE A 42 -21.05 5.01 3.49
N ALA A 43 -22.11 5.82 3.54
CA ALA A 43 -23.32 5.60 2.73
C ALA A 43 -23.02 5.66 1.23
N ALA A 44 -22.17 6.59 0.78
CA ALA A 44 -21.75 6.70 -0.61
C ALA A 44 -20.91 5.49 -1.06
N ALA A 45 -20.01 4.99 -0.21
CA ALA A 45 -19.24 3.78 -0.47
C ALA A 45 -20.14 2.54 -0.57
N MET A 46 -21.06 2.37 0.39
CA MET A 46 -22.02 1.25 0.41
C MET A 46 -22.95 1.25 -0.81
N ALA A 47 -23.32 2.42 -1.32
CA ALA A 47 -24.15 2.52 -2.53
C ALA A 47 -23.47 1.90 -3.76
N GLN A 48 -22.12 1.88 -3.81
CA GLN A 48 -21.38 1.26 -4.90
C GLN A 48 -21.42 -0.28 -4.89
N LEU A 49 -21.83 -0.88 -3.78
CA LEU A 49 -22.00 -2.32 -3.61
C LEU A 49 -23.43 -2.80 -3.92
N ALA A 50 -24.28 -1.90 -4.42
CA ALA A 50 -25.66 -2.22 -4.79
C ALA A 50 -25.81 -3.34 -5.85
N PRO A 51 -24.89 -3.56 -6.82
CA PRO A 51 -24.99 -4.66 -7.76
C PRO A 51 -24.92 -6.02 -7.04
N GLU A 52 -25.82 -6.94 -7.38
CA GLU A 52 -25.85 -8.29 -6.79
C GLU A 52 -24.59 -9.10 -7.14
N GLY A 53 -24.07 -8.95 -8.37
CA GLY A 53 -22.83 -9.58 -8.82
C GLY A 53 -21.63 -9.19 -7.96
N VAL A 54 -21.49 -7.89 -7.63
CA VAL A 54 -20.40 -7.40 -6.75
C VAL A 54 -20.47 -8.05 -5.36
N ARG A 55 -21.67 -8.17 -4.77
CA ARG A 55 -21.82 -8.83 -3.46
C ARG A 55 -21.51 -10.32 -3.52
N ALA A 56 -21.92 -11.00 -4.58
CA ALA A 56 -21.64 -12.43 -4.77
C ALA A 56 -20.14 -12.71 -4.92
N LEU A 57 -19.40 -11.83 -5.62
CA LEU A 57 -17.95 -11.92 -5.73
C LEU A 57 -17.25 -11.73 -4.39
N HIS A 58 -17.66 -10.74 -3.59
CA HIS A 58 -17.11 -10.55 -2.24
C HIS A 58 -17.41 -11.71 -1.30
N ALA A 59 -18.57 -12.35 -1.42
CA ALA A 59 -18.85 -13.58 -0.66
C ALA A 59 -17.87 -14.72 -1.01
N ARG A 60 -17.42 -14.81 -2.27
CA ARG A 60 -16.37 -15.76 -2.68
C ARG A 60 -15.00 -15.38 -2.12
N VAL A 61 -14.65 -14.09 -2.19
CA VAL A 61 -13.41 -13.57 -1.57
C VAL A 61 -13.34 -13.97 -0.10
N GLU A 62 -14.41 -13.72 0.66
CA GLU A 62 -14.46 -14.04 2.08
C GLU A 62 -14.38 -15.54 2.39
N ALA A 63 -14.85 -16.40 1.47
CA ALA A 63 -14.85 -17.85 1.65
C ALA A 63 -13.55 -18.53 1.18
N GLU A 64 -12.90 -17.98 0.15
CA GLU A 64 -11.82 -18.65 -0.60
C GLU A 64 -10.44 -18.04 -0.30
N TRP A 65 -10.35 -16.74 -0.05
CA TRP A 65 -9.07 -16.05 0.08
C TRP A 65 -8.47 -16.17 1.47
N GLY A 66 -7.16 -16.45 1.53
CA GLY A 66 -6.40 -16.36 2.78
C GLY A 66 -6.14 -14.92 3.23
N PRO A 67 -5.60 -14.72 4.44
CA PRO A 67 -5.42 -13.39 5.05
C PRO A 67 -4.59 -12.40 4.21
N VAL A 68 -3.57 -12.88 3.49
CA VAL A 68 -2.73 -12.02 2.64
C VAL A 68 -3.54 -11.43 1.49
N LEU A 69 -4.29 -12.24 0.74
CA LEU A 69 -5.12 -11.74 -0.37
C LEU A 69 -6.24 -10.82 0.15
N GLN A 70 -6.86 -11.19 1.28
CA GLN A 70 -7.90 -10.38 1.94
C GLN A 70 -7.39 -8.98 2.37
N SER A 71 -6.10 -8.82 2.67
CA SER A 71 -5.52 -7.52 3.01
C SER A 71 -5.64 -6.49 1.87
N ALA A 72 -5.74 -6.94 0.61
CA ALA A 72 -5.98 -6.07 -0.53
C ALA A 72 -7.34 -5.34 -0.41
N CYS A 73 -8.39 -6.05 0.00
CA CYS A 73 -9.71 -5.46 0.23
C CYS A 73 -9.72 -4.49 1.43
N GLN A 74 -8.96 -4.82 2.49
CA GLN A 74 -8.81 -3.93 3.65
C GLN A 74 -8.18 -2.58 3.28
N THR A 75 -7.11 -2.60 2.47
CA THR A 75 -6.48 -1.34 2.01
C THR A 75 -7.39 -0.55 1.07
N ALA A 76 -8.18 -1.22 0.23
CA ALA A 76 -9.20 -0.57 -0.59
C ALA A 76 -10.30 0.08 0.27
N ALA A 77 -10.72 -0.55 1.36
CA ALA A 77 -11.70 0.03 2.29
C ALA A 77 -11.21 1.36 2.86
N VAL A 78 -9.92 1.46 3.20
CA VAL A 78 -9.34 2.72 3.64
C VAL A 78 -9.43 3.79 2.56
N ARG A 79 -9.03 3.48 1.33
CA ARG A 79 -9.12 4.46 0.23
C ARG A 79 -10.56 4.90 -0.04
N ALA A 80 -11.53 4.02 0.16
CA ALA A 80 -12.95 4.32 0.03
C ALA A 80 -13.51 5.22 1.14
N LEU A 81 -13.09 5.01 2.39
CA LEU A 81 -13.58 5.79 3.53
C LEU A 81 -12.76 7.05 3.81
N TRP A 82 -11.58 7.19 3.21
CA TRP A 82 -10.79 8.44 3.19
C TRP A 82 -10.99 9.22 1.89
N ALA A 83 -12.15 9.10 1.24
CA ALA A 83 -12.43 9.57 -0.12
C ALA A 83 -12.24 11.08 -0.34
N ARG A 84 -12.34 11.90 0.71
CA ARG A 84 -12.04 13.34 0.64
C ARG A 84 -10.60 13.65 0.25
N THR A 85 -9.66 12.84 0.73
CA THR A 85 -8.24 13.02 0.46
C THR A 85 -7.77 12.04 -0.60
N VAL A 86 -8.12 10.76 -0.45
CA VAL A 86 -7.77 9.70 -1.41
C VAL A 86 -8.90 9.54 -2.42
N ARG A 87 -8.78 10.20 -3.57
CA ARG A 87 -9.78 10.07 -4.64
C ARG A 87 -9.57 8.78 -5.43
N ASP A 88 -10.16 7.70 -4.95
CA ASP A 88 -10.22 6.40 -5.63
C ASP A 88 -11.69 6.00 -5.90
N PRO A 89 -12.18 6.18 -7.14
CA PRO A 89 -13.58 5.89 -7.49
C PRO A 89 -13.89 4.40 -7.55
N ALA A 90 -12.89 3.52 -7.57
CA ALA A 90 -13.09 2.07 -7.59
C ALA A 90 -12.97 1.45 -6.19
N ALA A 91 -12.38 2.17 -5.23
CA ALA A 91 -12.03 1.63 -3.93
C ALA A 91 -13.19 0.96 -3.19
N ALA A 92 -14.40 1.54 -3.18
CA ALA A 92 -15.52 0.96 -2.44
C ALA A 92 -15.96 -0.39 -3.03
N VAL A 93 -16.05 -0.49 -4.37
CA VAL A 93 -16.34 -1.74 -5.07
C VAL A 93 -15.28 -2.80 -4.78
N LEU A 94 -14.01 -2.40 -4.80
CA LEU A 94 -12.90 -3.31 -4.56
C LEU A 94 -12.74 -3.71 -3.08
N ALA A 95 -13.26 -2.89 -2.17
CA ALA A 95 -13.22 -3.14 -0.73
C ALA A 95 -14.24 -4.18 -0.28
N GLY A 96 -15.47 -4.11 -0.76
CA GLY A 96 -16.55 -4.99 -0.29
C GLY A 96 -17.13 -4.60 1.07
N GLU A 97 -18.30 -5.17 1.37
CA GLU A 97 -19.15 -4.73 2.49
C GLU A 97 -18.51 -5.00 3.85
N ARG A 98 -17.94 -6.20 4.04
CA ARG A 98 -17.31 -6.61 5.31
C ARG A 98 -16.25 -5.60 5.76
N TYR A 99 -15.33 -5.23 4.87
CA TYR A 99 -14.22 -4.36 5.21
C TYR A 99 -14.63 -2.88 5.32
N LEU A 100 -15.59 -2.41 4.50
CA LEU A 100 -16.14 -1.07 4.66
C LEU A 100 -16.84 -0.92 6.02
N ARG A 101 -17.68 -1.87 6.41
CA ARG A 101 -18.35 -1.84 7.73
C ARG A 101 -17.35 -1.90 8.87
N GLY A 102 -16.43 -2.86 8.83
CA GLY A 102 -15.43 -3.04 9.87
C GLY A 102 -14.54 -1.81 10.07
N LEU A 103 -14.11 -1.16 8.97
CA LEU A 103 -13.33 0.06 9.06
C LEU A 103 -14.16 1.25 9.55
N HIS A 104 -15.39 1.42 9.05
CA HIS A 104 -16.29 2.50 9.50
C HIS A 104 -16.53 2.44 11.00
N GLU A 105 -16.81 1.26 11.54
CA GLU A 105 -16.99 1.07 12.98
C GLU A 105 -15.74 1.43 13.79
N LYS A 106 -14.55 1.06 13.30
CA LYS A 106 -13.26 1.44 13.90
C LYS A 106 -13.09 2.96 13.90
N MET A 107 -13.28 3.61 12.75
CA MET A 107 -13.17 5.08 12.62
C MET A 107 -14.15 5.81 13.54
N ARG A 108 -15.40 5.35 13.64
CA ARG A 108 -16.40 5.93 14.57
C ARG A 108 -15.97 5.80 16.02
N ARG A 109 -15.37 4.68 16.42
CA ARG A 109 -14.85 4.50 17.78
C ARG A 109 -13.73 5.49 18.06
N ASP A 110 -12.81 5.68 17.14
CA ASP A 110 -11.70 6.64 17.29
C ASP A 110 -12.19 8.07 17.46
N VAL A 111 -13.12 8.50 16.60
CA VAL A 111 -13.69 9.85 16.63
C VAL A 111 -14.38 10.10 17.97
N ARG A 112 -15.18 9.15 18.46
CA ARG A 112 -15.85 9.25 19.77
C ARG A 112 -14.88 9.27 20.94
N ALA A 113 -13.78 8.51 20.83
CA ALA A 113 -12.75 8.44 21.85
C ALA A 113 -11.79 9.64 21.80
N GLY A 114 -11.90 10.53 20.81
CA GLY A 114 -10.94 11.61 20.59
C GLY A 114 -9.53 11.07 20.33
N ALA A 115 -9.42 9.93 19.63
CA ALA A 115 -8.14 9.29 19.38
C ALA A 115 -7.20 10.23 18.59
N ARG A 116 -5.90 10.10 18.85
CA ARG A 116 -4.86 10.93 18.20
C ARG A 116 -4.78 10.68 16.69
N GLU A 117 -5.12 9.47 16.28
CA GLU A 117 -5.20 9.03 14.90
C GLU A 117 -6.52 8.32 14.66
N VAL A 118 -7.07 8.51 13.45
CA VAL A 118 -8.22 7.76 12.98
C VAL A 118 -7.75 6.54 12.18
N HIS A 119 -8.43 5.42 12.32
CA HIS A 119 -8.16 4.18 11.59
C HIS A 119 -8.02 4.41 10.08
N GLY A 120 -6.97 3.83 9.51
CA GLY A 120 -6.65 3.96 8.09
C GLY A 120 -5.74 5.14 7.73
N VAL A 121 -5.47 6.10 8.62
CA VAL A 121 -4.66 7.29 8.27
C VAL A 121 -3.29 6.93 7.68
N MET A 122 -2.64 5.87 8.19
CA MET A 122 -1.37 5.36 7.69
C MET A 122 -1.45 4.94 6.21
N ILE A 123 -2.50 4.19 5.85
CA ILE A 123 -2.73 3.71 4.49
C ILE A 123 -3.14 4.87 3.58
N ALA A 124 -3.91 5.84 4.07
CA ALA A 124 -4.24 7.05 3.32
C ALA A 124 -2.99 7.88 2.98
N VAL A 125 -2.12 8.13 3.96
CA VAL A 125 -0.82 8.78 3.75
C VAL A 125 0.04 7.99 2.78
N ARG A 126 0.11 6.66 2.93
CA ARG A 126 0.87 5.79 2.03
C ARG A 126 0.38 5.91 0.59
N THR A 127 -0.92 5.78 0.36
CA THR A 127 -1.49 5.91 -0.99
C THR A 127 -1.14 7.26 -1.63
N LEU A 128 -1.29 8.37 -0.89
CA LEU A 128 -0.98 9.71 -1.37
C LEU A 128 0.51 9.92 -1.64
N TRP A 129 1.38 9.33 -0.80
CA TRP A 129 2.82 9.35 -1.03
C TRP A 129 3.16 8.66 -2.34
N PHE A 130 2.70 7.42 -2.54
CA PHE A 130 2.95 6.69 -3.79
C PHE A 130 2.38 7.41 -5.01
N ASP A 131 1.16 7.96 -4.93
CA ASP A 131 0.57 8.74 -6.03
C ASP A 131 1.44 9.94 -6.43
N ALA A 132 1.87 10.73 -5.44
CA ALA A 132 2.70 11.90 -5.66
C ALA A 132 4.10 11.55 -6.21
N ARG A 133 4.63 10.39 -5.84
CA ARG A 133 5.95 9.92 -6.31
C ARG A 133 5.88 9.29 -7.69
N ILE A 134 4.79 8.59 -8.02
CA ILE A 134 4.51 8.11 -9.38
C ILE A 134 4.40 9.31 -10.33
N GLU A 135 3.61 10.32 -9.98
CA GLU A 135 3.47 11.55 -10.78
C GLU A 135 4.82 12.24 -11.00
N ALA A 136 5.59 12.47 -9.93
CA ALA A 136 6.91 13.08 -10.04
C ALA A 136 7.90 12.24 -10.87
N ALA A 137 7.88 10.92 -10.73
CA ALA A 137 8.75 10.03 -11.50
C ALA A 137 8.37 9.99 -12.99
N VAL A 138 7.07 10.01 -13.31
CA VAL A 138 6.59 10.11 -14.70
C VAL A 138 7.07 11.42 -15.33
N ASP A 139 6.89 12.54 -14.63
CA ASP A 139 7.32 13.86 -15.10
C ASP A 139 8.84 13.93 -15.30
N ALA A 140 9.62 13.37 -14.37
CA ALA A 140 11.08 13.40 -14.41
C ALA A 140 11.66 12.51 -15.52
N LEU A 141 11.09 11.33 -15.76
CA LEU A 141 11.53 10.42 -16.81
C LEU A 141 11.14 10.92 -18.20
N GLY A 142 9.99 11.59 -18.32
CA GLY A 142 9.41 12.03 -19.59
C GLY A 142 9.14 10.87 -20.55
N GLY A 143 8.71 11.19 -21.76
CA GLY A 143 8.39 10.19 -22.78
C GLY A 143 7.21 9.30 -22.37
N GLU A 144 7.34 7.99 -22.63
CA GLU A 144 6.32 7.00 -22.30
C GLU A 144 6.92 5.95 -21.32
N PRO A 145 7.11 6.27 -20.03
CA PRO A 145 7.67 5.30 -19.09
C PRO A 145 6.64 4.19 -18.81
N GLN A 146 7.16 3.01 -18.46
CA GLN A 146 6.33 1.88 -18.01
C GLN A 146 6.17 1.98 -16.49
N VAL A 147 5.00 1.62 -15.98
CA VAL A 147 4.76 1.49 -14.54
C VAL A 147 4.47 0.04 -14.22
N VAL A 148 5.25 -0.59 -13.34
CA VAL A 148 5.07 -1.97 -12.94
C VAL A 148 4.71 -2.00 -11.46
N ILE A 149 3.50 -2.46 -11.14
CA ILE A 149 3.00 -2.60 -9.78
C ILE A 149 3.09 -4.07 -9.41
N LEU A 150 3.97 -4.40 -8.45
CA LEU A 150 4.20 -5.76 -7.99
C LEU A 150 3.37 -6.03 -6.73
N GLY A 151 2.55 -7.07 -6.74
CA GLY A 151 1.51 -7.26 -5.72
C GLY A 151 0.42 -6.20 -5.87
N ALA A 152 -0.10 -6.05 -7.09
CA ALA A 152 -1.04 -4.98 -7.44
C ALA A 152 -2.32 -4.97 -6.60
N GLY A 153 -2.75 -6.12 -6.07
CA GLY A 153 -3.92 -6.20 -5.20
C GLY A 153 -5.14 -5.50 -5.78
N MET A 154 -5.81 -4.75 -4.92
CA MET A 154 -6.93 -3.89 -5.28
C MET A 154 -6.51 -2.47 -5.72
N ASP A 155 -5.29 -2.28 -6.24
CA ASP A 155 -4.89 -0.98 -6.81
C ASP A 155 -5.76 -0.62 -8.03
N ALA A 156 -6.10 0.67 -8.12
CA ALA A 156 -6.91 1.27 -9.18
C ALA A 156 -6.25 2.53 -9.79
N ARG A 157 -4.95 2.76 -9.57
CA ARG A 157 -4.19 3.92 -10.09
C ARG A 157 -4.36 4.13 -11.59
N ALA A 158 -4.36 3.05 -12.37
CA ALA A 158 -4.59 3.09 -13.82
C ALA A 158 -5.94 3.72 -14.21
N TYR A 159 -6.93 3.72 -13.31
CA TYR A 159 -8.26 4.31 -13.52
C TYR A 159 -8.42 5.72 -12.91
N ARG A 160 -7.43 6.22 -12.15
CA ARG A 160 -7.59 7.49 -11.39
C ARG A 160 -6.43 8.48 -11.49
N LEU A 161 -5.24 8.05 -11.92
CA LEU A 161 -4.08 8.95 -12.05
C LEU A 161 -3.92 9.45 -13.50
N ASN A 162 -4.19 10.74 -13.71
CA ASN A 162 -4.07 11.39 -15.02
C ASN A 162 -2.63 11.45 -15.56
N CYS A 163 -1.62 11.42 -14.69
CA CYS A 163 -0.21 11.39 -15.10
C CYS A 163 0.13 10.13 -15.91
N LEU A 164 -0.65 9.05 -15.77
CA LEU A 164 -0.40 7.77 -16.44
C LEU A 164 -0.88 7.72 -17.90
N LYS A 165 -1.44 8.81 -18.45
CA LYS A 165 -2.06 8.82 -19.80
C LYS A 165 -1.16 8.38 -20.96
N GLU A 166 0.17 8.50 -20.80
CA GLU A 166 1.16 8.02 -21.79
C GLU A 166 1.87 6.73 -21.33
N CYS A 167 1.54 6.23 -20.14
CA CYS A 167 2.18 5.08 -19.51
C CYS A 167 1.42 3.78 -19.78
N THR A 168 2.17 2.73 -20.10
CA THR A 168 1.67 1.36 -19.97
C THR A 168 1.84 0.92 -18.53
N VAL A 169 0.74 0.55 -17.87
CA VAL A 169 0.73 0.02 -16.51
C VAL A 169 0.65 -1.51 -16.57
N PHE A 170 1.59 -2.17 -15.90
CA PHE A 170 1.59 -3.61 -15.68
C PHE A 170 1.24 -3.89 -14.23
N GLU A 171 0.25 -4.74 -14.01
CA GLU A 171 -0.13 -5.22 -12.68
C GLU A 171 0.25 -6.68 -12.55
N LEU A 172 1.25 -6.96 -11.72
CA LEU A 172 1.70 -8.32 -11.45
C LEU A 172 1.11 -8.78 -10.12
N ASP A 173 0.32 -9.85 -10.17
CA ASP A 173 -0.26 -10.49 -8.99
C ASP A 173 -0.71 -11.92 -9.32
N PHE A 174 -1.20 -12.62 -8.31
CA PHE A 174 -1.78 -13.94 -8.44
C PHE A 174 -2.93 -13.94 -9.47
N PRO A 175 -3.02 -14.99 -10.33
CA PRO A 175 -4.07 -15.08 -11.34
C PRO A 175 -5.48 -14.88 -10.77
N GLU A 176 -5.79 -15.52 -9.64
CA GLU A 176 -7.10 -15.45 -8.98
C GLU A 176 -7.42 -14.04 -8.46
N LEU A 177 -6.39 -13.26 -8.08
CA LEU A 177 -6.58 -11.89 -7.60
C LEU A 177 -6.85 -10.93 -8.76
N LEU A 178 -6.10 -11.08 -9.87
CA LEU A 178 -6.31 -10.27 -11.07
C LEU A 178 -7.68 -10.55 -11.72
N GLU A 179 -8.10 -11.81 -11.77
CA GLU A 179 -9.42 -12.21 -12.25
C GLU A 179 -10.53 -11.60 -11.38
N MET A 180 -10.44 -11.77 -10.06
CA MET A 180 -11.43 -11.21 -9.13
C MET A 180 -11.54 -9.69 -9.24
N LYS A 181 -10.41 -8.98 -9.33
CA LYS A 181 -10.43 -7.51 -9.51
C LYS A 181 -11.11 -7.14 -10.83
N SER A 182 -10.78 -7.81 -11.92
CA SER A 182 -11.40 -7.57 -13.22
C SER A 182 -12.91 -7.79 -13.17
N ASP A 183 -13.37 -8.88 -12.56
CA ASP A 183 -14.79 -9.21 -12.43
C ASP A 183 -15.53 -8.19 -11.57
N LEU A 184 -14.96 -7.77 -10.44
CA LEU A 184 -15.53 -6.74 -9.57
C LEU A 184 -15.72 -5.40 -10.32
N LEU A 185 -14.71 -4.97 -11.06
CA LEU A 185 -14.78 -3.74 -11.85
C LEU A 185 -15.78 -3.87 -13.00
N HIS A 186 -15.82 -5.01 -13.68
CA HIS A 186 -16.76 -5.28 -14.77
C HIS A 186 -18.22 -5.26 -14.28
N GLU A 187 -18.52 -5.95 -13.18
CA GLU A 187 -19.86 -5.96 -12.57
C GLU A 187 -20.29 -4.57 -12.13
N ALA A 188 -19.38 -3.80 -11.52
CA ALA A 188 -19.68 -2.42 -11.14
C ALA A 188 -19.96 -1.52 -12.35
N MET A 189 -19.15 -1.60 -13.40
CA MET A 189 -19.34 -0.78 -14.61
C MET A 189 -20.57 -1.17 -15.44
N SER A 190 -21.02 -2.43 -15.35
CA SER A 190 -22.20 -2.93 -16.07
C SER A 190 -23.52 -2.52 -15.41
N SER A 191 -23.49 -2.03 -14.18
CA SER A 191 -24.68 -1.60 -13.44
C SER A 191 -25.14 -0.19 -13.84
N ALA A 192 -26.44 -0.04 -14.13
CA ALA A 192 -27.04 1.19 -14.66
C ALA A 192 -26.88 2.46 -13.78
N ASN A 193 -26.48 2.31 -12.52
CA ASN A 193 -26.40 3.39 -11.54
C ASN A 193 -24.95 3.80 -11.17
N HIS A 194 -23.92 3.24 -11.81
CA HIS A 194 -22.54 3.42 -11.38
C HIS A 194 -21.74 4.36 -12.27
N GLN A 195 -20.76 5.03 -11.64
CA GLN A 195 -19.82 5.91 -12.31
C GLN A 195 -18.98 5.08 -13.29
N LYS A 196 -19.00 5.45 -14.57
CA LYS A 196 -18.19 4.79 -15.59
C LYS A 196 -16.71 5.02 -15.29
N LEU A 197 -16.04 3.99 -14.77
CA LEU A 197 -14.59 4.02 -14.64
C LEU A 197 -13.99 4.12 -16.03
N THR A 198 -13.19 5.15 -16.24
CA THR A 198 -12.47 5.37 -17.50
C THR A 198 -11.01 5.07 -17.23
N LEU A 199 -10.39 4.28 -18.10
CA LEU A 199 -8.96 4.03 -18.01
C LEU A 199 -8.21 5.35 -18.24
N MET A 200 -7.46 5.80 -17.24
CA MET A 200 -6.63 7.00 -17.33
C MET A 200 -5.26 6.68 -17.94
N ALA A 201 -4.75 5.48 -17.69
CA ALA A 201 -3.50 5.01 -18.29
C ALA A 201 -3.63 4.77 -19.80
N LYS A 202 -2.51 4.82 -20.54
CA LYS A 202 -2.48 4.45 -21.98
C LYS A 202 -2.97 3.02 -22.19
N SER A 203 -2.48 2.11 -21.34
CA SER A 203 -2.82 0.69 -21.31
C SER A 203 -2.71 0.16 -19.89
N LEU A 204 -3.53 -0.83 -19.56
CA LEU A 204 -3.45 -1.62 -18.34
C LEU A 204 -3.34 -3.10 -18.72
N ILE A 205 -2.30 -3.77 -18.22
CA ILE A 205 -1.97 -5.15 -18.58
C ILE A 205 -1.79 -5.96 -17.30
N GLY A 206 -2.64 -6.96 -17.09
CA GLY A 206 -2.46 -7.94 -16.01
C GLY A 206 -1.36 -8.95 -16.36
N VAL A 207 -0.48 -9.22 -15.40
CA VAL A 207 0.62 -10.18 -15.50
C VAL A 207 0.40 -11.27 -14.45
N PRO A 208 -0.30 -12.37 -14.80
CA PRO A 208 -0.66 -13.42 -13.85
C PRO A 208 0.59 -14.21 -13.42
N SER A 209 1.15 -13.86 -12.28
CA SER A 209 2.37 -14.48 -11.73
C SER A 209 2.48 -14.26 -10.23
N ASN A 210 3.07 -15.22 -9.53
CA ASN A 210 3.63 -14.93 -8.22
C ASN A 210 4.99 -14.23 -8.41
N ILE A 211 5.25 -13.16 -7.67
CA ILE A 211 6.54 -12.44 -7.67
C ILE A 211 7.69 -13.30 -7.10
N GLN A 212 7.37 -14.33 -6.32
CA GLN A 212 8.34 -15.30 -5.82
C GLN A 212 8.72 -16.34 -6.88
N ASP A 213 7.96 -16.44 -7.97
CA ASP A 213 8.33 -17.31 -9.07
C ASP A 213 9.54 -16.68 -9.77
N GLY A 214 10.67 -17.40 -9.83
CA GLY A 214 11.90 -16.89 -10.47
C GLY A 214 11.79 -16.54 -11.97
N ASP A 215 10.61 -16.69 -12.58
CA ASP A 215 10.30 -16.38 -13.97
C ASP A 215 9.37 -15.16 -14.16
N TRP A 216 9.04 -14.43 -13.09
CA TRP A 216 8.08 -13.32 -13.14
C TRP A 216 8.48 -12.21 -14.13
N VAL A 217 9.78 -11.92 -14.30
CA VAL A 217 10.28 -10.96 -15.32
C VAL A 217 10.03 -11.47 -16.74
N THR A 218 10.23 -12.77 -16.97
CA THR A 218 9.99 -13.39 -18.28
C THR A 218 8.50 -13.33 -18.65
N LYS A 219 7.61 -13.56 -17.67
CA LYS A 219 6.16 -13.38 -17.84
C LYS A 219 5.79 -11.93 -18.11
N LEU A 220 6.41 -10.99 -17.38
CA LEU A 220 6.25 -9.57 -17.61
C LEU A 220 6.65 -9.17 -19.06
N GLN A 221 7.78 -9.66 -19.56
CA GLN A 221 8.21 -9.47 -20.96
C GLN A 221 7.26 -10.09 -21.98
N SER A 222 6.72 -11.29 -21.72
CA SER A 222 5.77 -11.93 -22.62
C SER A 222 4.43 -11.18 -22.71
N CYS A 223 4.08 -10.41 -21.66
CA CYS A 223 2.96 -9.48 -21.64
C CYS A 223 3.25 -8.12 -22.31
N GLY A 224 4.46 -7.90 -22.85
CA GLY A 224 4.81 -6.70 -23.62
C GLY A 224 5.63 -5.65 -22.86
N TYR A 225 6.16 -5.97 -21.68
CA TYR A 225 7.17 -5.13 -21.03
C TYR A 225 8.47 -5.09 -21.85
N VAL A 226 9.01 -3.90 -22.05
CA VAL A 226 10.27 -3.67 -22.77
C VAL A 226 11.36 -3.24 -21.77
N PRO A 227 12.41 -4.04 -21.55
CA PRO A 227 13.51 -3.70 -20.62
C PRO A 227 14.25 -2.41 -20.95
N GLU A 228 14.32 -2.05 -22.23
CA GLU A 228 15.01 -0.85 -22.73
C GLU A 228 14.18 0.43 -22.57
N ARG A 229 13.01 0.36 -21.91
CA ARG A 229 12.18 1.53 -21.57
C ARG A 229 12.29 1.87 -20.10
N ASN A 230 12.34 3.18 -19.83
CA ASN A 230 12.35 3.69 -18.46
C ASN A 230 11.16 3.13 -17.67
N THR A 231 11.43 2.62 -16.48
CA THR A 231 10.43 1.88 -15.69
C THR A 231 10.36 2.40 -14.26
N ILE A 232 9.13 2.64 -13.81
CA ILE A 232 8.79 2.93 -12.41
C ILE A 232 8.23 1.65 -11.80
N TRP A 233 8.94 1.12 -10.81
CA TRP A 233 8.57 -0.08 -10.06
C TRP A 233 7.89 0.33 -8.75
N VAL A 234 6.71 -0.20 -8.49
CA VAL A 234 5.91 0.09 -7.30
C VAL A 234 5.75 -1.18 -6.48
N LEU A 235 6.36 -1.18 -5.30
CA LEU A 235 6.23 -2.21 -4.28
C LEU A 235 5.52 -1.59 -3.07
N GLU A 236 4.23 -1.28 -3.24
CA GLU A 236 3.40 -0.78 -2.14
C GLU A 236 2.83 -1.94 -1.34
N GLY A 237 3.29 -2.07 -0.11
CA GLY A 237 2.72 -2.98 0.86
C GLY A 237 2.95 -4.45 0.56
N ILE A 238 3.97 -4.81 -0.20
CA ILE A 238 4.22 -6.18 -0.66
C ILE A 238 5.47 -6.80 -0.05
N ILE A 239 6.57 -6.04 0.07
CA ILE A 239 7.90 -6.62 0.28
C ILE A 239 8.05 -7.34 1.62
N TYR A 240 7.31 -6.90 2.64
CA TYR A 240 7.34 -7.50 3.97
C TYR A 240 6.58 -8.85 4.06
N TYR A 241 5.79 -9.23 3.06
CA TYR A 241 5.19 -10.58 2.96
C TYR A 241 6.18 -11.62 2.40
N LEU A 242 7.29 -11.18 1.82
CA LEU A 242 8.27 -12.07 1.21
C LEU A 242 9.28 -12.53 2.26
N HIS A 243 9.77 -13.76 2.12
CA HIS A 243 10.95 -14.18 2.88
C HIS A 243 12.19 -13.41 2.43
N HIS A 244 13.20 -13.32 3.29
CA HIS A 244 14.37 -12.48 3.05
C HIS A 244 15.08 -12.75 1.71
N ALA A 245 15.24 -14.03 1.34
CA ALA A 245 15.86 -14.38 0.06
C ALA A 245 15.05 -13.88 -1.14
N ASP A 246 13.73 -14.06 -1.11
CA ASP A 246 12.82 -13.63 -2.19
C ASP A 246 12.76 -12.11 -2.29
N ALA A 247 12.65 -11.41 -1.15
CA ALA A 247 12.66 -9.95 -1.10
C ALA A 247 13.94 -9.36 -1.69
N MET A 248 15.10 -9.91 -1.31
CA MET A 248 16.40 -9.50 -1.85
C MET A 248 16.51 -9.80 -3.34
N GLN A 249 16.07 -10.98 -3.77
CA GLN A 249 16.08 -11.36 -5.19
C GLN A 249 15.23 -10.41 -6.03
N VAL A 250 14.04 -10.02 -5.56
CA VAL A 250 13.18 -9.04 -6.24
C VAL A 250 13.88 -7.68 -6.33
N LEU A 251 14.43 -7.17 -5.22
CA LEU A 251 15.12 -5.87 -5.20
C LEU A 251 16.35 -5.86 -6.12
N GLU A 252 17.16 -6.91 -6.10
CA GLU A 252 18.34 -7.07 -6.97
C GLU A 252 17.95 -7.18 -8.44
N THR A 253 16.87 -7.89 -8.74
CA THR A 253 16.34 -8.02 -10.11
C THR A 253 15.89 -6.67 -10.66
N ILE A 254 15.18 -5.88 -9.84
CA ILE A 254 14.78 -4.51 -10.20
C ILE A 254 16.02 -3.64 -10.39
N ALA A 255 16.98 -3.68 -9.47
CA ALA A 255 18.20 -2.90 -9.57
C ALA A 255 19.01 -3.25 -10.83
N ALA A 256 19.03 -4.51 -11.25
CA ALA A 256 19.72 -4.96 -12.47
C ALA A 256 19.10 -4.39 -13.76
N SER A 257 17.80 -4.05 -13.75
CA SER A 257 17.12 -3.46 -14.92
C SER A 257 17.68 -2.09 -15.34
N ARG A 258 18.41 -1.42 -14.44
CA ARG A 258 19.14 -0.17 -14.74
C ARG A 258 20.15 -0.28 -15.88
N SER A 259 20.61 -1.49 -16.19
CA SER A 259 21.55 -1.73 -17.29
C SER A 259 20.94 -1.43 -18.67
N SER A 260 19.62 -1.41 -18.78
CA SER A 260 18.89 -1.20 -20.04
C SER A 260 18.22 0.17 -20.13
N ALA A 261 17.75 0.73 -19.02
CA ALA A 261 17.03 2.00 -18.99
C ALA A 261 17.03 2.63 -17.59
N CYS A 262 16.59 3.90 -17.48
CA CYS A 262 16.40 4.51 -16.17
C CYS A 262 15.33 3.77 -15.37
N THR A 263 15.66 3.47 -14.12
CA THR A 263 14.84 2.69 -13.20
C THR A 263 14.54 3.55 -11.98
N VAL A 264 13.26 3.63 -11.61
CA VAL A 264 12.81 4.23 -10.35
C VAL A 264 12.10 3.15 -9.54
N LEU A 265 12.51 2.95 -8.29
CA LEU A 265 11.86 2.08 -7.33
C LEU A 265 11.12 2.95 -6.30
N LEU A 266 9.83 2.72 -6.15
CA LEU A 266 8.99 3.21 -5.08
C LEU A 266 8.59 2.03 -4.22
N ALA A 267 8.95 2.04 -2.94
CA ALA A 267 8.69 0.92 -2.04
C ALA A 267 8.43 1.39 -0.61
N ASP A 268 7.69 0.59 0.17
CA ASP A 268 7.59 0.77 1.62
C ASP A 268 8.29 -0.38 2.38
N PHE A 269 9.04 -0.02 3.42
CA PHE A 269 9.80 -0.96 4.25
C PHE A 269 9.33 -0.87 5.69
N MET A 270 9.10 -2.03 6.30
CA MET A 270 8.93 -2.13 7.74
C MET A 270 10.29 -2.19 8.44
N ASN A 271 10.38 -1.56 9.62
CA ASN A 271 11.49 -1.82 10.53
C ASN A 271 11.26 -3.16 11.27
N LYS A 272 12.29 -3.64 11.99
CA LYS A 272 12.23 -4.94 12.67
C LYS A 272 11.00 -5.08 13.57
N ASN A 273 10.70 -4.05 14.36
CA ASN A 273 9.58 -4.07 15.31
C ASN A 273 8.23 -4.18 14.62
N ALA A 274 8.03 -3.53 13.48
CA ALA A 274 6.76 -3.57 12.76
C ALA A 274 6.38 -4.98 12.28
N THR A 275 7.36 -5.87 12.07
CA THR A 275 7.05 -7.27 11.72
C THR A 275 6.38 -8.04 12.86
N SER A 276 6.60 -7.63 14.11
CA SER A 276 5.97 -8.25 15.28
C SER A 276 4.46 -8.02 15.37
N LEU A 277 3.93 -7.07 14.58
CA LEU A 277 2.50 -6.85 14.46
C LEU A 277 1.79 -8.07 13.86
N SER A 278 2.37 -8.68 12.82
CA SER A 278 1.84 -9.92 12.26
C SER A 278 2.96 -10.91 11.96
N PRO A 279 3.49 -11.61 12.98
CA PRO A 279 4.63 -12.52 12.81
C PRO A 279 4.35 -13.69 11.86
N ALA A 280 3.07 -14.02 11.67
CA ALA A 280 2.63 -15.07 10.76
C ALA A 280 2.62 -14.63 9.28
N MET A 281 2.60 -13.32 9.01
CA MET A 281 2.53 -12.77 7.65
C MET A 281 3.76 -11.95 7.26
N TYR A 282 4.40 -11.29 8.21
CA TYR A 282 5.52 -10.40 7.96
C TYR A 282 6.85 -11.11 8.18
N HIS A 283 7.61 -11.26 7.09
CA HIS A 283 8.81 -12.09 7.03
C HIS A 283 10.07 -11.29 6.67
N PHE A 284 9.91 -10.08 6.12
CA PHE A 284 11.01 -9.21 5.74
C PHE A 284 10.89 -7.83 6.40
N TYR A 285 12.04 -7.28 6.77
CA TYR A 285 12.19 -5.93 7.29
C TYR A 285 13.57 -5.39 6.95
N HIS A 286 13.71 -4.07 7.00
CA HIS A 286 15.01 -3.43 6.97
C HIS A 286 14.98 -2.10 7.74
N ASP A 287 15.89 -1.93 8.71
CA ASP A 287 15.91 -0.73 9.56
C ASP A 287 16.51 0.50 8.86
N ASN A 288 17.35 0.28 7.84
CA ASN A 288 18.08 1.33 7.11
C ASN A 288 18.03 1.09 5.59
N PRO A 289 16.86 1.10 4.93
CA PRO A 289 16.76 0.78 3.50
C PRO A 289 17.57 1.74 2.61
N GLU A 290 17.86 2.96 3.09
CA GLU A 290 18.75 3.91 2.44
C GLU A 290 20.22 3.47 2.39
N LEU A 291 20.62 2.47 3.18
CA LEU A 291 21.94 1.83 3.09
C LEU A 291 21.89 0.54 2.26
N LEU A 292 20.74 -0.17 2.29
CA LEU A 292 20.52 -1.38 1.52
C LEU A 292 20.53 -1.11 0.03
N LEU A 293 19.68 -0.18 -0.44
CA LEU A 293 19.46 0.02 -1.86
C LEU A 293 20.72 0.48 -2.61
N PRO A 294 21.61 1.32 -2.05
CA PRO A 294 22.89 1.61 -2.69
C PRO A 294 23.79 0.39 -2.83
N SER A 295 23.78 -0.54 -1.86
CA SER A 295 24.61 -1.75 -1.92
C SER A 295 24.24 -2.71 -3.06
N ILE A 296 23.02 -2.59 -3.61
CA ILE A 296 22.53 -3.40 -4.73
C ILE A 296 22.44 -2.62 -6.04
N GLY A 297 22.92 -1.36 -6.07
CA GLY A 297 23.13 -0.61 -7.30
C GLY A 297 22.18 0.57 -7.56
N PHE A 298 21.40 1.03 -6.57
CA PHE A 298 20.69 2.31 -6.68
C PHE A 298 21.61 3.49 -6.32
N SER A 299 21.73 4.48 -7.19
CA SER A 299 22.66 5.60 -7.00
C SER A 299 22.07 6.75 -6.17
N LYS A 300 20.76 6.94 -6.23
CA LYS A 300 20.04 7.96 -5.46
C LYS A 300 18.95 7.27 -4.66
N VAL A 301 18.93 7.52 -3.36
CA VAL A 301 17.93 6.94 -2.44
C VAL A 301 17.46 8.02 -1.48
N THR A 302 16.15 8.22 -1.44
CA THR A 302 15.48 9.12 -0.51
C THR A 302 14.58 8.30 0.39
N LEU A 303 14.77 8.45 1.70
CA LEU A 303 13.91 7.85 2.71
C LEU A 303 12.99 8.92 3.29
N SER A 304 11.72 8.56 3.41
CA SER A 304 10.70 9.31 4.15
C SER A 304 10.05 8.38 5.18
N GLN A 305 9.39 8.94 6.17
CA GLN A 305 8.46 8.25 7.05
C GLN A 305 7.20 9.11 7.26
N ILE A 306 6.13 8.48 7.72
CA ILE A 306 4.87 9.19 7.99
C ILE A 306 5.12 10.35 8.97
N GLY A 307 4.60 11.53 8.62
CA GLY A 307 4.82 12.78 9.35
C GLY A 307 5.96 13.65 8.82
N ASP A 308 6.81 13.13 7.92
CA ASP A 308 7.71 14.00 7.14
C ASP A 308 6.92 14.94 6.22
N PRO A 309 7.47 16.10 5.81
CA PRO A 309 6.77 17.04 4.94
C PRO A 309 6.19 16.42 3.66
N GLN A 310 6.91 15.48 3.04
CA GLN A 310 6.44 14.76 1.85
C GLN A 310 5.48 13.60 2.15
N ALA A 311 5.23 13.27 3.43
CA ALA A 311 4.46 12.11 3.90
C ALA A 311 3.53 12.46 5.08
N HIS A 312 2.97 13.69 5.08
CA HIS A 312 2.03 14.18 6.11
C HIS A 312 0.63 14.46 5.54
N PHE A 313 0.56 15.10 4.37
CA PHE A 313 -0.69 15.41 3.63
C PHE A 313 -1.79 16.13 4.42
N GLY A 314 -1.47 16.78 5.54
CA GLY A 314 -2.47 17.41 6.41
C GLY A 314 -3.33 16.41 7.18
N LEU A 315 -2.93 15.13 7.26
CA LEU A 315 -3.74 14.07 7.86
C LEU A 315 -3.37 13.77 9.33
N LEU A 316 -2.25 14.32 9.81
CA LEU A 316 -1.77 14.12 11.19
C LEU A 316 -1.91 15.44 11.96
N ASN A 317 -3.13 15.74 12.39
CA ASN A 317 -3.47 17.04 12.98
C ASN A 317 -3.35 17.09 14.51
N HIS A 318 -3.35 15.95 15.18
CA HIS A 318 -3.17 15.90 16.62
C HIS A 318 -1.70 16.25 16.98
N PRO A 319 -1.43 17.20 17.90
CA PRO A 319 -0.06 17.64 18.22
C PRO A 319 0.82 16.53 18.82
N ASP A 320 0.19 15.58 19.51
CA ASP A 320 0.84 14.42 20.13
C ASP A 320 0.70 13.12 19.31
N ASN A 321 0.47 13.23 18.00
CA ASN A 321 0.30 12.04 17.15
C ASN A 321 1.52 11.10 17.22
N LEU A 322 1.24 9.79 17.14
CA LEU A 322 2.19 8.69 17.22
C LEU A 322 3.34 8.85 16.24
N PHE A 323 3.05 9.26 15.00
CA PHE A 323 4.06 9.34 13.95
C PHE A 323 5.09 10.45 14.21
N ASP A 324 4.63 11.62 14.68
CA ASP A 324 5.54 12.69 15.10
C ASP A 324 6.35 12.32 16.34
N LYS A 325 5.73 11.62 17.30
CA LYS A 325 6.47 11.07 18.45
C LYS A 325 7.56 10.11 17.99
N LEU A 326 7.22 9.15 17.13
CA LEU A 326 8.18 8.20 16.56
C LEU A 326 9.28 8.93 15.81
N ARG A 327 8.97 9.92 14.98
CA ARG A 327 9.96 10.68 14.20
C ARG A 327 10.98 11.43 15.06
N ARG A 328 10.61 11.84 16.28
CA ARG A 328 11.53 12.48 17.24
C ARG A 328 12.49 11.49 17.91
N LEU A 329 12.18 10.19 17.89
CA LEU A 329 13.05 9.16 18.47
C LEU A 329 14.09 8.70 17.44
N PRO A 330 15.35 8.45 17.86
CA PRO A 330 16.35 7.82 17.00
C PRO A 330 15.85 6.48 16.45
N ARG A 331 16.19 6.13 15.20
CA ARG A 331 15.79 4.84 14.61
C ARG A 331 16.40 3.62 15.31
N SER A 332 17.52 3.78 16.01
CA SER A 332 18.12 2.75 16.87
C SER A 332 17.32 2.46 18.14
N MET A 333 16.31 3.28 18.46
CA MET A 333 15.47 3.10 19.63
C MET A 333 14.38 2.06 19.36
N GLU A 334 14.46 0.92 20.03
CA GLU A 334 13.52 -0.19 19.83
C GLU A 334 12.18 0.00 20.55
N LYS A 335 12.15 0.76 21.66
CA LYS A 335 10.94 0.99 22.46
C LYS A 335 10.77 2.47 22.78
N ASN A 336 9.52 2.92 22.79
CA ASN A 336 9.17 4.27 23.21
C ASN A 336 9.52 4.44 24.70
N PRO A 337 10.28 5.49 25.08
CA PRO A 337 10.69 5.71 26.46
C PRO A 337 9.54 6.14 27.38
N GLU A 338 8.43 6.65 26.84
CA GLU A 338 7.28 7.12 27.61
C GLU A 338 6.40 5.95 28.08
N ASP A 339 6.11 4.98 27.21
CA ASP A 339 5.11 3.93 27.45
C ASP A 339 5.64 2.49 27.25
N GLY A 340 6.90 2.34 26.81
CA GLY A 340 7.54 1.04 26.60
C GLY A 340 7.05 0.26 25.38
N THR A 341 6.16 0.83 24.57
CA THR A 341 5.66 0.20 23.34
C THR A 341 6.77 0.06 22.28
N PRO A 342 6.76 -0.98 21.43
CA PRO A 342 7.74 -1.11 20.35
C PRO A 342 7.66 0.06 19.37
N CYS A 343 8.81 0.62 18.98
CA CYS A 343 8.87 1.63 17.93
C CYS A 343 8.67 0.96 16.56
N CYS A 344 7.43 0.83 16.11
CA CYS A 344 7.10 0.29 14.80
C CYS A 344 7.12 1.41 13.74
N ARG A 345 7.86 1.22 12.65
CA ARG A 345 8.04 2.23 11.60
C ARG A 345 7.75 1.65 10.22
N LEU A 346 7.17 2.49 9.38
CA LEU A 346 7.03 2.29 7.96
C LEU A 346 7.82 3.39 7.24
N TYR A 347 8.81 2.98 6.46
CA TYR A 347 9.64 3.87 5.66
C TYR A 347 9.13 3.86 4.23
N PHE A 348 8.95 5.04 3.63
CA PHE A 348 8.70 5.19 2.21
C PHE A 348 10.01 5.54 1.50
N VAL A 349 10.35 4.76 0.49
CA VAL A 349 11.64 4.87 -0.18
C VAL A 349 11.43 5.11 -1.66
N GLU A 350 12.02 6.19 -2.14
CA GLU A 350 12.22 6.44 -3.57
C GLU A 350 13.69 6.21 -3.86
N ALA A 351 13.98 5.30 -4.79
CA ALA A 351 15.33 5.04 -5.26
C ALA A 351 15.38 5.10 -6.78
N SER A 352 16.49 5.56 -7.35
CA SER A 352 16.68 5.58 -8.80
C SER A 352 18.05 5.11 -9.21
N ALA A 353 18.12 4.50 -10.38
CA ALA A 353 19.36 4.13 -11.04
C ALA A 353 19.25 4.37 -12.55
N SER A 354 20.36 4.76 -13.17
CA SER A 354 20.46 4.99 -14.61
C SER A 354 21.59 4.14 -15.22
N PRO A 355 21.54 3.87 -16.55
CA PRO A 355 22.63 3.17 -17.23
C PRO A 355 23.98 3.88 -17.09
N ASP A 356 23.98 5.20 -16.94
CA ASP A 356 25.16 6.05 -16.85
C ASP A 356 25.73 6.13 -15.41
N ASP A 357 25.06 5.53 -14.43
CA ASP A 357 25.54 5.53 -13.05
C ASP A 357 26.82 4.70 -12.94
N GLN A 358 27.92 5.35 -12.54
CA GLN A 358 29.14 4.63 -12.20
C GLN A 358 28.88 3.75 -10.98
N ILE A 359 28.96 2.43 -11.16
CA ILE A 359 28.96 1.49 -10.06
C ILE A 359 30.29 1.66 -9.33
N MET A 360 30.29 2.40 -8.22
CA MET A 360 31.43 2.36 -7.30
C MET A 360 31.47 0.96 -6.70
N CYS A 361 32.34 0.11 -7.23
CA CYS A 361 32.58 -1.22 -6.69
C CYS A 361 33.16 -1.03 -5.28
N PRO A 362 32.62 -1.66 -4.21
CA PRO A 362 33.12 -1.49 -2.84
C PRO A 362 34.57 -1.95 -2.60
N LEU A 363 35.26 -2.42 -3.64
CA LEU A 363 36.62 -2.97 -3.57
C LEU A 363 37.72 -1.97 -3.91
N ASP A 364 37.41 -0.77 -4.41
CA ASP A 364 38.43 0.22 -4.81
C ASP A 364 38.96 1.08 -3.64
N HIS A 365 38.62 0.75 -2.39
CA HIS A 365 39.12 1.46 -1.19
C HIS A 365 40.34 0.79 -0.51
N TYR A 366 40.97 -0.20 -1.13
CA TYR A 366 42.18 -0.86 -0.58
C TYR A 366 43.44 -0.74 -1.44
N LEU A 367 43.45 0.15 -2.44
CA LEU A 367 44.65 0.47 -3.21
C LEU A 367 44.75 1.98 -3.44
N GLU A 368 45.12 2.72 -2.40
CA GLU A 368 45.94 3.95 -2.51
C GLU A 368 46.62 4.29 -1.19
#